data_AF-A0A2T4KHJ5-F1
#
_entry.id   AF-A0A2T4KHJ5-F1
#
_cell.length_a   1.000
_cell.length_b   1.000
_cell.length_c   1.000
_cell.angle_alpha   90.00
_cell.angle_beta   90.00
_cell.angle_gamma   90.00
#
_symmetry.space_group_name_H-M   'P 1'
#
loop_
_entity.id
_entity.type
_entity.pdbx_description
1 polymer ?
#
loop_
_entity_poly.entity_id
_entity_poly.type
_entity_poly.pdbx_seq_one_letter_code
_entity_poly.pdbx_strand_id
1 'polypeptide(L)'
;MNIHDTRLKHADIMKDSGSLNISNAKVESVNFNNETANLNINNSLIKNSRFKGNYSEMRVNESKVKDSLFLVDKGFIDFKHMASESDIKASIKQGSIHLSYKTKTKNTLLKLHPGAGKAKVNNKYFEKGKVGQSDNVIEFYTIKGDITIK
;
A
#
# COMPACT_ATOMS: atom_id res chain seq x y z
N MET A 1 7.57 16.00 -7.03
CA MET A 1 6.27 16.68 -6.86
C MET A 1 5.83 16.47 -5.44
N ASN A 2 5.40 17.53 -4.75
CA ASN A 2 5.00 17.47 -3.35
C ASN A 2 3.54 17.92 -3.24
N ILE A 3 2.72 17.12 -2.55
CA ILE A 3 1.33 17.41 -2.22
C ILE A 3 1.25 17.38 -0.69
N HIS A 4 1.13 18.54 -0.06
CA HIS A 4 1.25 18.69 1.38
C HIS A 4 0.09 19.49 1.96
N ASP A 5 -0.34 19.13 3.18
CA ASP A 5 -1.34 19.88 3.98
C ASP A 5 -2.60 20.27 3.20
N THR A 6 -3.13 19.33 2.42
CA THR A 6 -4.21 19.63 1.46
C THR A 6 -5.29 18.56 1.39
N ARG A 7 -6.42 18.95 0.79
CA ARG A 7 -7.50 18.05 0.40
C ARG A 7 -7.53 17.96 -1.11
N LEU A 8 -7.16 16.81 -1.65
CA LEU A 8 -7.14 16.55 -3.07
C LEU A 8 -8.34 15.67 -3.43
N LYS A 9 -9.24 16.19 -4.25
CA LYS A 9 -10.41 15.41 -4.70
C LYS A 9 -10.03 14.43 -5.80
N HIS A 10 -9.46 14.96 -6.88
CA HIS A 10 -9.09 14.17 -8.06
C HIS A 10 -7.76 14.68 -8.62
N ALA A 11 -6.88 13.76 -9.00
CA ALA A 11 -5.75 14.09 -9.86
C ALA A 11 -5.30 12.87 -10.68
N ASP A 12 -4.90 13.15 -11.92
CA ASP A 12 -4.12 12.23 -12.74
C ASP A 12 -2.69 12.76 -12.82
N ILE A 13 -1.72 11.97 -12.36
CA ILE A 13 -0.32 12.36 -12.24
C ILE A 13 0.53 11.39 -13.04
N MET A 14 1.24 11.92 -14.03
CA MET A 14 2.29 11.19 -14.76
C MET A 14 3.65 11.74 -14.37
N LYS A 15 4.58 10.85 -14.03
CA LYS A 15 5.94 11.26 -13.66
C LYS A 15 6.95 10.18 -14.01
N ASP A 16 7.89 10.48 -14.89
CA ASP A 16 8.81 9.44 -15.38
C ASP A 16 9.93 9.10 -14.38
N SER A 17 10.43 10.09 -13.63
CA SER A 17 11.54 9.92 -12.68
C SER A 17 11.41 10.83 -11.45
N GLY A 18 12.21 10.57 -10.41
CA GLY A 18 12.21 11.33 -9.16
C GLY A 18 11.18 10.79 -8.16
N SER A 19 10.40 11.66 -7.51
CA SER A 19 9.38 11.20 -6.56
C SER A 19 8.09 12.02 -6.56
N LEU A 20 6.98 11.35 -6.26
CA LEU A 20 5.73 11.93 -5.79
C LEU A 20 5.67 11.75 -4.28
N ASN A 21 5.64 12.86 -3.54
CA ASN A 21 5.51 12.87 -2.10
C ASN A 21 4.14 13.44 -1.73
N ILE A 22 3.35 12.66 -0.99
CA ILE A 22 2.06 13.07 -0.44
C ILE A 22 2.17 13.01 1.08
N SER A 23 1.91 14.12 1.77
CA SER A 23 2.00 14.15 3.22
C SER A 23 0.93 15.03 3.85
N ASN A 24 0.42 14.62 5.03
CA ASN A 24 -0.61 15.34 5.77
C ASN A 24 -1.85 15.67 4.91
N ALA A 25 -2.20 14.78 3.99
CA ALA A 25 -3.22 15.05 2.99
C ALA A 25 -4.45 14.14 3.16
N LYS A 26 -5.60 14.62 2.67
CA LYS A 26 -6.77 13.81 2.41
C LYS A 26 -6.97 13.71 0.91
N VAL A 27 -6.83 12.51 0.36
CA VAL A 27 -6.92 12.23 -1.07
C VAL A 27 -8.14 11.36 -1.32
N GLU A 28 -9.07 11.84 -2.13
CA GLU A 28 -10.30 11.11 -2.46
C GLU A 28 -10.11 10.17 -3.65
N SER A 29 -9.33 10.58 -4.66
CA SER A 29 -8.96 9.75 -5.80
C SER A 29 -7.73 10.31 -6.52
N VAL A 30 -6.72 9.47 -6.73
CA VAL A 30 -5.55 9.78 -7.55
C VAL A 30 -5.24 8.60 -8.45
N ASN A 31 -4.95 8.87 -9.72
CA ASN A 31 -4.23 7.92 -10.56
C ASN A 31 -2.80 8.41 -10.75
N PHE A 32 -1.83 7.62 -10.31
CA PHE A 32 -0.41 7.89 -10.48
C PHE A 32 0.21 6.84 -11.39
N ASN A 33 0.84 7.27 -12.48
CA ASN A 33 1.59 6.41 -13.39
C ASN A 33 3.03 6.91 -13.50
N ASN A 34 3.99 5.99 -13.37
CA ASN A 34 5.40 6.30 -13.51
C ASN A 34 6.20 5.17 -14.17
N GLU A 35 7.33 5.52 -14.77
CA GLU A 35 8.34 4.55 -15.20
C GLU A 35 9.31 4.23 -14.06
N THR A 36 9.94 5.25 -13.46
CA THR A 36 11.01 5.09 -12.45
C THR A 36 10.82 5.93 -11.19
N ALA A 37 9.70 6.65 -11.07
CA ALA A 37 9.49 7.56 -9.95
C ALA A 37 9.03 6.80 -8.70
N ASN A 38 9.56 7.19 -7.54
CA ASN A 38 9.12 6.66 -6.26
C ASN A 38 7.85 7.35 -5.77
N LEU A 39 7.08 6.63 -4.97
CA LEU A 39 5.91 7.16 -4.26
C LEU A 39 6.18 7.13 -2.76
N ASN A 40 6.03 8.28 -2.11
CA ASN A 40 6.08 8.37 -0.64
C ASN A 40 4.79 9.00 -0.13
N ILE A 41 4.01 8.26 0.65
CA ILE A 41 2.79 8.75 1.30
C ILE A 41 3.00 8.71 2.81
N ASN A 42 2.79 9.83 3.49
CA ASN A 42 3.01 9.94 4.94
C ASN A 42 1.83 10.63 5.63
N ASN A 43 1.41 10.11 6.79
CA ASN A 43 0.39 10.75 7.64
C ASN A 43 -0.85 11.22 6.86
N SER A 44 -1.38 10.37 5.98
CA SER A 44 -2.43 10.75 5.03
C SER A 44 -3.61 9.79 5.05
N LEU A 45 -4.76 10.29 4.57
CA LEU A 45 -5.93 9.48 4.26
C LEU A 45 -6.04 9.37 2.75
N ILE A 46 -5.90 8.16 2.21
CA ILE A 46 -5.99 7.88 0.78
C ILE A 46 -7.21 7.00 0.51
N LYS A 47 -8.02 7.39 -0.47
CA LYS A 47 -9.19 6.63 -0.93
C LYS A 47 -9.17 6.48 -2.45
N ASN A 48 -9.84 5.44 -2.97
CA ASN A 48 -10.17 5.25 -4.39
C ASN A 48 -9.03 5.63 -5.35
N SER A 49 -7.80 5.23 -5.03
CA SER A 49 -6.60 5.66 -5.75
C SER A 49 -5.87 4.47 -6.37
N ARG A 50 -5.24 4.71 -7.52
CA ARG A 50 -4.42 3.75 -8.22
C ARG A 50 -3.01 4.31 -8.37
N PHE A 51 -2.02 3.55 -7.92
CA PHE A 51 -0.60 3.88 -8.07
C PHE A 51 0.07 2.77 -8.88
N LYS A 52 0.63 3.11 -10.04
CA LYS A 52 1.32 2.19 -10.93
C LYS A 52 2.74 2.68 -11.23
N GLY A 53 3.73 1.81 -11.06
CA GLY A 53 5.13 2.08 -11.40
C GLY A 53 5.83 0.89 -12.03
N ASN A 54 6.76 1.12 -12.96
CA ASN A 54 7.52 0.01 -13.56
C ASN A 54 8.74 -0.36 -12.70
N TYR A 55 9.62 0.60 -12.42
CA TYR A 55 10.80 0.47 -11.56
C TYR A 55 10.67 1.44 -10.37
N SER A 56 9.88 1.07 -9.37
CA SER A 56 9.42 2.01 -8.36
C SER A 56 9.46 1.42 -6.97
N GLU A 57 9.84 2.26 -6.02
CA GLU A 57 9.64 2.02 -4.59
C GLU A 57 8.42 2.80 -4.13
N MET A 58 7.44 2.09 -3.56
CA MET A 58 6.23 2.69 -3.02
C MET A 58 6.22 2.52 -1.50
N ARG A 59 6.33 3.64 -0.78
CA ARG A 59 6.31 3.68 0.68
C ARG A 59 5.08 4.43 1.15
N VAL A 60 4.31 3.81 2.03
CA VAL A 60 3.15 4.42 2.69
C VAL A 60 3.35 4.27 4.19
N ASN A 61 3.41 5.37 4.92
CA ASN A 61 3.69 5.37 6.36
C ASN A 61 2.63 6.15 7.14
N GLU A 62 2.26 5.64 8.31
CA GLU A 62 1.35 6.29 9.26
C GLU A 62 0.04 6.77 8.62
N SER A 63 -0.48 6.01 7.66
CA SER A 63 -1.59 6.42 6.83
C SER A 63 -2.77 5.46 6.95
N LYS A 64 -3.97 5.93 6.58
CA LYS A 64 -5.14 5.09 6.35
C LYS A 64 -5.40 5.04 4.86
N VAL A 65 -5.44 3.84 4.31
CA VAL A 65 -5.71 3.60 2.89
C VAL A 65 -7.03 2.85 2.77
N LYS A 66 -7.87 3.23 1.81
CA LYS A 66 -9.16 2.58 1.52
C LYS A 66 -9.33 2.41 0.03
N ASP A 67 -9.83 1.26 -0.39
CA ASP A 67 -10.29 0.99 -1.76
C ASP A 67 -9.25 1.40 -2.83
N SER A 68 -7.97 1.15 -2.54
CA SER A 68 -6.85 1.63 -3.36
C SER A 68 -5.94 0.50 -3.80
N LEU A 69 -5.34 0.68 -4.98
CA LEU A 69 -4.56 -0.31 -5.70
C LEU A 69 -3.13 0.17 -5.96
N PHE A 70 -2.14 -0.65 -5.61
CA PHE A 70 -0.71 -0.41 -5.85
C PHE A 70 -0.16 -1.49 -6.77
N LEU A 71 0.43 -1.10 -7.90
CA LEU A 71 0.97 -2.01 -8.91
C LEU A 71 2.42 -1.63 -9.22
N VAL A 72 3.34 -2.58 -9.02
CA VAL A 72 4.76 -2.38 -9.32
C VAL A 72 5.31 -3.52 -10.16
N ASP A 73 6.06 -3.25 -11.23
CA ASP A 73 6.72 -4.34 -11.97
C ASP A 73 8.00 -4.80 -11.26
N LYS A 74 8.88 -3.89 -10.88
CA LYS A 74 10.12 -4.17 -10.14
C LYS A 74 10.39 -3.11 -9.08
N GLY A 75 10.80 -3.53 -7.89
CA GLY A 75 11.11 -2.62 -6.77
C GLY A 75 10.60 -3.20 -5.46
N PHE A 76 9.87 -2.41 -4.68
CA PHE A 76 9.18 -2.90 -3.49
C PHE A 76 7.98 -2.03 -3.10
N ILE A 77 7.09 -2.60 -2.29
CA ILE A 77 5.97 -1.89 -1.68
C ILE A 77 6.03 -2.08 -0.16
N ASP A 78 5.99 -0.98 0.58
CA ASP A 78 6.17 -0.98 2.04
C ASP A 78 5.12 -0.09 2.70
N PHE A 79 4.20 -0.73 3.42
CA PHE A 79 3.14 -0.11 4.20
C PHE A 79 3.53 -0.17 5.68
N LYS A 80 3.95 0.94 6.26
CA LYS A 80 4.43 1.02 7.64
C LYS A 80 3.46 1.75 8.54
N HIS A 81 3.30 1.22 9.74
CA HIS A 81 2.50 1.85 10.79
C HIS A 81 1.10 2.25 10.29
N MET A 82 0.47 1.36 9.52
CA MET A 82 -0.83 1.64 8.92
C MET A 82 -1.93 1.70 9.98
N ALA A 83 -2.96 2.49 9.69
CA ALA A 83 -4.17 2.53 10.50
C ALA A 83 -4.87 1.17 10.53
N SER A 84 -5.51 0.83 11.66
CA SER A 84 -6.03 -0.52 11.96
C SER A 84 -7.08 -1.06 10.98
N GLU A 85 -7.74 -0.19 10.24
CA GLU A 85 -8.85 -0.50 9.33
C GLU A 85 -8.51 -0.06 7.90
N SER A 86 -7.28 -0.30 7.46
CA SER A 86 -6.92 -0.03 6.06
C SER A 86 -7.44 -1.15 5.15
N ASP A 87 -7.86 -0.78 3.94
CA ASP A 87 -8.24 -1.70 2.86
C ASP A 87 -7.31 -1.44 1.67
N ILE A 88 -6.49 -2.43 1.33
CA ILE A 88 -5.34 -2.26 0.44
C ILE A 88 -5.23 -3.44 -0.49
N LYS A 89 -5.14 -3.14 -1.78
CA LYS A 89 -4.74 -4.09 -2.81
C LYS A 89 -3.36 -3.74 -3.33
N ALA A 90 -2.45 -4.72 -3.38
CA ALA A 90 -1.12 -4.49 -3.95
C ALA A 90 -0.62 -5.69 -4.74
N SER A 91 0.10 -5.44 -5.83
CA SER A 91 0.76 -6.46 -6.63
C SER A 91 2.14 -6.01 -7.04
N ILE A 92 3.12 -6.91 -6.92
CA ILE A 92 4.47 -6.69 -7.44
C ILE A 92 5.01 -7.90 -8.20
N LYS A 93 5.59 -7.70 -9.40
CA LYS A 93 6.16 -8.83 -10.16
C LYS A 93 7.53 -9.24 -9.61
N GLN A 94 8.44 -8.30 -9.39
CA GLN A 94 9.81 -8.55 -8.90
C GLN A 94 10.12 -7.65 -7.70
N GLY A 95 9.95 -8.20 -6.50
CA GLY A 95 10.10 -7.47 -5.25
C GLY A 95 9.18 -8.00 -4.17
N SER A 96 9.32 -7.45 -2.97
CA SER A 96 8.55 -7.89 -1.80
C SER A 96 7.52 -6.84 -1.38
N ILE A 97 6.46 -7.30 -0.73
CA ILE A 97 5.45 -6.44 -0.07
C ILE A 97 5.59 -6.59 1.45
N HIS A 98 5.67 -5.46 2.14
CA HIS A 98 5.68 -5.41 3.60
C HIS A 98 4.48 -4.61 4.11
N LEU A 99 3.85 -5.10 5.18
CA LEU A 99 2.81 -4.38 5.90
C LEU A 99 3.07 -4.47 7.41
N SER A 100 3.02 -3.33 8.09
CA SER A 100 2.92 -3.26 9.55
C SER A 100 1.82 -2.28 9.96
N TYR A 101 1.21 -2.56 11.11
CA TYR A 101 0.20 -1.67 11.70
C TYR A 101 0.79 -0.84 12.84
N LYS A 102 0.31 0.40 13.01
CA LYS A 102 0.69 1.25 14.16
C LYS A 102 0.11 0.72 15.47
N THR A 103 -1.09 0.17 15.39
CA THR A 103 -1.86 -0.39 16.51
C THR A 103 -2.43 -1.74 16.12
N LYS A 104 -3.08 -2.44 17.05
CA LYS A 104 -3.84 -3.66 16.74
C LYS A 104 -4.81 -3.40 15.57
N THR A 105 -4.71 -4.21 14.52
CA THR A 105 -5.64 -4.19 13.39
C THR A 105 -7.04 -4.62 13.83
N LYS A 106 -8.08 -4.20 13.10
CA LYS A 106 -9.49 -4.49 13.43
C LYS A 106 -10.27 -4.84 12.18
N ASN A 107 -11.13 -5.86 12.28
CA ASN A 107 -12.04 -6.28 11.21
C ASN A 107 -11.31 -6.46 9.87
N THR A 108 -10.23 -7.24 9.86
CA THR A 108 -9.33 -7.37 8.71
C THR A 108 -9.23 -8.82 8.26
N LEU A 109 -9.28 -9.05 6.96
CA LEU A 109 -8.97 -10.32 6.31
C LEU A 109 -7.71 -10.19 5.45
N LEU A 110 -6.79 -11.15 5.58
CA LEU A 110 -5.63 -11.27 4.71
C LEU A 110 -5.94 -12.22 3.55
N LYS A 111 -5.65 -11.78 2.33
CA LYS A 111 -5.64 -12.57 1.10
C LYS A 111 -4.25 -12.45 0.47
N LEU A 112 -3.36 -13.37 0.82
CA LEU A 112 -1.95 -13.30 0.43
C LEU A 112 -1.65 -14.38 -0.62
N HIS A 113 -1.08 -13.95 -1.74
CA HIS A 113 -0.85 -14.79 -2.91
C HIS A 113 0.61 -14.65 -3.38
N PRO A 114 1.58 -15.20 -2.64
CA PRO A 114 2.96 -15.24 -3.09
C PRO A 114 3.10 -16.25 -4.24
N GLY A 115 3.84 -15.89 -5.29
CA GLY A 115 4.21 -16.79 -6.38
C GLY A 115 5.40 -17.67 -5.99
N ALA A 116 6.61 -17.29 -6.40
CA ALA A 116 7.84 -18.01 -6.09
C ALA A 116 8.40 -17.72 -4.68
N GLY A 117 7.86 -16.71 -3.98
CA GLY A 117 8.27 -16.36 -2.61
C GLY A 117 7.38 -16.99 -1.54
N LYS A 118 7.43 -16.45 -0.32
CA LYS A 118 6.62 -16.91 0.82
C LYS A 118 5.80 -15.77 1.43
N ALA A 119 4.66 -16.13 2.00
CA ALA A 119 3.91 -15.26 2.90
C ALA A 119 4.28 -15.56 4.35
N LYS A 120 4.66 -14.54 5.12
CA LYS A 120 4.97 -14.63 6.55
C LYS A 120 4.08 -13.67 7.32
N VAL A 121 3.24 -14.20 8.21
CA VAL A 121 2.36 -13.41 9.07
C VAL A 121 2.93 -13.45 10.48
N ASN A 122 3.71 -12.43 10.82
CA ASN A 122 4.36 -12.24 12.11
C ASN A 122 3.58 -11.24 12.97
N ASN A 123 2.25 -11.35 12.98
CA ASN A 123 1.36 -10.48 13.72
C ASN A 123 0.39 -11.34 14.53
N LYS A 124 0.59 -11.35 15.86
CA LYS A 124 -0.15 -12.22 16.80
C LYS A 124 -1.66 -12.01 16.82
N TYR A 125 -2.15 -10.91 16.25
CA TYR A 125 -3.59 -10.62 16.25
C TYR A 125 -4.33 -11.38 15.15
N PHE A 126 -3.65 -11.79 14.08
CA PHE A 126 -4.26 -12.60 13.03
C PHE A 126 -4.32 -14.06 13.44
N GLU A 127 -5.54 -14.59 13.54
CA GLU A 127 -5.77 -16.01 13.66
C GLU A 127 -6.26 -16.52 12.31
N LYS A 128 -5.54 -17.47 11.70
CA LYS A 128 -5.84 -18.00 10.36
C LYS A 128 -6.07 -16.90 9.30
N GLY A 129 -5.32 -15.80 9.39
CA GLY A 129 -5.41 -14.68 8.46
C GLY A 129 -6.58 -13.71 8.69
N LYS A 130 -7.29 -13.81 9.82
CA LYS A 130 -8.45 -12.98 10.14
C LYS A 130 -8.33 -12.27 11.50
N VAL A 131 -8.90 -11.06 11.58
CA VAL A 131 -9.20 -10.34 12.83
C VAL A 131 -10.63 -9.80 12.77
N GLY A 132 -11.44 -10.04 13.80
CA GLY A 132 -12.78 -9.45 13.89
C GLY A 132 -13.72 -9.88 12.76
N GLN A 133 -14.57 -8.98 12.27
CA GLN A 133 -15.63 -9.29 11.29
C GLN A 133 -15.19 -9.29 9.82
N SER A 134 -13.93 -8.93 9.53
CA SER A 134 -13.37 -8.89 8.16
C SER A 134 -13.97 -7.85 7.21
N ASP A 135 -14.40 -6.70 7.72
CA ASP A 135 -14.92 -5.57 6.91
C ASP A 135 -13.85 -4.91 6.01
N ASN A 136 -12.56 -5.14 6.30
CA ASN A 136 -11.42 -4.60 5.57
C ASN A 136 -10.60 -5.74 4.95
N VAL A 137 -10.15 -5.57 3.71
CA VAL A 137 -9.33 -6.59 3.04
C VAL A 137 -7.92 -6.07 2.76
N ILE A 138 -6.93 -6.87 3.12
CA ILE A 138 -5.56 -6.72 2.65
C ILE A 138 -5.30 -7.82 1.64
N GLU A 139 -5.16 -7.45 0.38
CA GLU A 139 -5.03 -8.40 -0.73
C GLU A 139 -3.73 -8.14 -1.51
N PHE A 140 -2.76 -9.05 -1.33
CA PHE A 140 -1.40 -8.89 -1.83
C PHE A 140 -0.97 -10.02 -2.75
N TYR A 141 -0.34 -9.67 -3.87
CA TYR A 141 0.20 -10.60 -4.85
C TYR A 141 1.68 -10.34 -5.10
N THR A 142 2.49 -11.40 -5.17
CA THR A 142 3.87 -11.32 -5.69
C THR A 142 4.09 -12.38 -6.76
N ILE A 143 4.93 -12.12 -7.78
CA ILE A 143 5.44 -13.21 -8.65
C ILE A 143 6.78 -13.72 -8.11
N LYS A 144 7.76 -12.84 -7.92
CA LYS A 144 9.07 -13.13 -7.34
C LYS A 144 9.33 -12.19 -6.16
N GLY A 145 9.23 -12.72 -4.94
CA GLY A 145 9.49 -12.00 -3.70
C GLY A 145 8.50 -12.37 -2.60
N ASP A 146 8.81 -11.97 -1.38
CA ASP A 146 8.07 -12.35 -0.18
C ASP A 146 6.94 -11.36 0.13
N ILE A 147 5.96 -11.83 0.88
CA ILE A 147 4.95 -10.99 1.53
C ILE A 147 5.15 -11.12 3.04
N THR A 148 5.33 -10.01 3.76
CA THR A 148 5.48 -10.02 5.21
C THR A 148 4.47 -9.10 5.88
N ILE A 149 3.70 -9.63 6.83
CA ILE A 149 2.76 -8.88 7.68
C ILE A 149 3.32 -8.86 9.11
N LYS A 150 3.43 -7.68 9.72
CA LYS A 150 3.95 -7.45 11.08
C LYS A 150 2.92 -6.76 11.97
#